data_AF-A0A1G6KTJ9-F1
#
_entry.id   AF-A0A1G6KTJ9-F1
#
_cell.length_a   1.000
_cell.length_b   1.000
_cell.length_c   1.000
_cell.angle_alpha   90.00
_cell.angle_beta   90.00
_cell.angle_gamma   90.00
#
_symmetry.space_group_name_H-M   'P 1'
#
loop_
_entity.id
_entity.type
_entity.pdbx_description
1 polymer ?
#
loop_
_entity_poly.entity_id
_entity_poly.type
_entity_poly.pdbx_seq_one_letter_code
_entity_poly.pdbx_strand_id
1 'polypeptide(L)' 'MEQLTQMELLHLQDLISAEALAVRKYNMYESHCDSQEMKKWCRDAADLHSRRMERIMEQLRLHDGREPRDAERKH' A
#
# COMPACT_ATOMS: atom_id res chain seq x y z
N MET A 1 7.65 -18.96 -11.94
CA MET A 1 7.18 -17.61 -11.57
C MET A 1 8.05 -16.61 -12.29
N GLU A 2 7.46 -15.61 -12.95
CA GLU A 2 8.22 -14.49 -13.52
C GLU A 2 8.72 -13.62 -12.38
N GLN A 3 10.05 -13.49 -12.27
CA GLN A 3 10.68 -12.56 -11.34
C GLN A 3 10.49 -11.14 -11.87
N LEU A 4 10.15 -10.21 -10.97
CA LEU A 4 10.07 -8.80 -11.32
C LEU A 4 11.45 -8.30 -11.77
N THR A 5 11.46 -7.55 -12.86
CA THR A 5 12.65 -6.83 -13.31
C THR A 5 13.00 -5.70 -12.33
N GLN A 6 14.25 -5.25 -12.36
CA GLN A 6 14.70 -4.12 -11.53
C GLN A 6 13.90 -2.83 -11.81
N MET A 7 13.45 -2.65 -13.05
CA MET A 7 12.63 -1.50 -13.46
C MET A 7 11.22 -1.57 -12.86
N GLU A 8 10.61 -2.75 -12.86
CA GLU A 8 9.30 -2.97 -12.24
C GLU A 8 9.37 -2.81 -10.72
N LEU A 9 10.44 -3.28 -10.07
CA LEU A 9 10.67 -3.05 -8.64
C LEU A 9 10.77 -1.57 -8.30
N LEU A 10 11.52 -0.80 -9.09
CA LEU A 10 11.64 0.65 -8.92
C LEU A 10 10.28 1.35 -9.11
N HIS A 11 9.53 0.96 -10.14
CA HIS A 11 8.21 1.51 -10.40
C HIS A 11 7.22 1.20 -9.25
N LEU A 12 7.27 0.00 -8.69
CA LEU A 12 6.44 -0.37 -7.54
C LEU A 12 6.83 0.43 -6.29
N GLN A 13 8.11 0.71 -6.08
CA GLN A 13 8.58 1.58 -5.00
C GLN A 13 8.05 3.02 -5.15
N ASP A 14 8.05 3.56 -6.37
CA ASP A 14 7.49 4.88 -6.65
C ASP A 14 5.98 4.91 -6.39
N LEU A 15 5.26 3.88 -6.81
CA LEU A 15 3.82 3.73 -6.55
C LEU A 15 3.51 3.67 -5.06
N ILE A 16 4.25 2.86 -4.28
CA ILE A 16 4.09 2.79 -2.82
C ILE A 16 4.34 4.15 -2.18
N SER A 17 5.38 4.86 -2.62
CA SER A 17 5.72 6.18 -2.10
C SER A 17 4.63 7.22 -2.40
N ALA A 18 4.04 7.16 -3.60
CA ALA A 18 2.93 8.02 -3.99
C ALA A 18 1.66 7.73 -3.17
N GLU A 19 1.31 6.45 -2.99
CA GLU A 19 0.17 6.02 -2.17
C GLU A 19 0.35 6.44 -0.71
N ALA A 20 1.54 6.26 -0.13
CA ALA A 20 1.85 6.71 1.24
C ALA A 20 1.75 8.25 1.39
N LEU A 21 2.17 9.00 0.38
CA LEU A 21 2.02 10.46 0.38
C LEU A 21 0.53 10.86 0.29
N ALA A 22 -0.28 10.15 -0.49
CA ALA A 22 -1.71 10.40 -0.59
C ALA A 22 -2.41 10.20 0.76
N VAL A 23 -2.12 9.11 1.48
CA VAL A 23 -2.65 8.87 2.84
C VAL A 23 -2.33 10.04 3.77
N ARG A 24 -1.06 10.49 3.78
CA ARG A 24 -0.65 11.63 4.63
C ARG A 24 -1.40 12.92 4.28
N LYS A 25 -1.63 13.20 2.99
CA LYS A 25 -2.38 14.37 2.55
C LYS A 25 -3.83 14.31 3.01
N TYR A 26 -4.51 13.18 2.82
CA TYR A 26 -5.91 13.05 3.24
C TYR A 26 -6.08 13.10 4.76
N ASN A 27 -5.16 12.52 5.54
CA ASN A 27 -5.15 12.67 6.99
C ASN A 27 -4.94 14.14 7.41
N MET A 28 -4.10 14.87 6.69
CA MET A 28 -3.92 16.31 6.93
C MET A 28 -5.18 17.11 6.56
N TYR A 29 -5.82 16.79 5.44
CA TYR A 29 -7.06 17.48 5.03
C TYR A 29 -8.21 17.19 5.98
N GLU A 30 -8.31 15.97 6.51
CA GLU A 30 -9.28 15.62 7.54
C GLU A 30 -9.09 16.50 8.79
N SER A 31 -7.85 16.72 9.23
CA SER A 31 -7.57 17.49 10.44
C SER A 31 -7.81 19.00 10.28
N HIS A 32 -7.74 19.52 9.05
CA HIS A 32 -7.93 20.95 8.74
C HIS A 32 -9.34 21.30 8.22
N CYS A 33 -10.18 20.31 7.93
CA CYS A 33 -11.56 20.56 7.48
C CYS A 33 -12.50 20.66 8.68
N ASP A 34 -13.49 21.55 8.61
CA ASP A 34 -14.56 21.62 9.62
C ASP A 34 -15.81 20.82 9.22
N SER A 35 -16.00 20.59 7.92
CA SER A 35 -17.13 19.81 7.39
C SER A 35 -16.97 18.33 7.73
N GLN A 36 -17.96 17.77 8.44
CA GLN A 36 -18.02 16.36 8.80
C GLN A 36 -18.12 15.45 7.57
N GLU A 37 -18.80 15.90 6.52
CA GLU A 37 -18.90 15.17 5.26
C GLU A 37 -17.54 15.09 4.56
N MET A 38 -16.81 16.21 4.52
CA MET A 38 -15.47 16.26 3.93
C MET A 38 -14.47 15.40 4.73
N LYS A 39 -14.57 15.39 6.07
CA LYS A 39 -13.77 14.48 6.92
C LYS A 39 -14.03 13.02 6.60
N LYS A 40 -15.29 12.65 6.37
CA LYS A 40 -15.64 11.29 5.96
C LYS A 40 -14.99 10.93 4.62
N TRP A 41 -15.07 11.82 3.64
CA TRP A 41 -14.46 11.61 2.33
C TRP A 41 -12.94 11.48 2.42
N CYS A 42 -12.29 12.30 3.25
CA CYS A 42 -10.85 12.22 3.47
C CYS A 42 -10.46 10.88 4.14
N ARG A 43 -11.22 10.40 5.11
CA ARG A 43 -11.00 9.07 5.72
C ARG A 43 -11.19 7.95 4.72
N ASP A 44 -12.29 7.96 3.96
CA ASP A 44 -12.57 6.95 2.95
C ASP A 44 -11.45 6.91 1.87
N ALA A 45 -10.91 8.08 1.50
CA ALA A 45 -9.77 8.18 0.59
C ALA A 45 -8.47 7.67 1.20
N ALA A 46 -8.16 8.02 2.45
CA ALA A 46 -6.98 7.53 3.15
C ALA A 46 -7.00 5.99 3.32
N ASP A 47 -8.17 5.43 3.63
CA ASP A 47 -8.38 3.98 3.70
C ASP A 47 -8.18 3.31 2.34
N LEU A 48 -8.69 3.91 1.27
CA LEU A 48 -8.50 3.39 -0.10
C LEU A 48 -7.01 3.32 -0.47
N HIS A 49 -6.26 4.39 -0.22
CA HIS A 49 -4.82 4.45 -0.51
C HIS A 49 -4.03 3.46 0.36
N SER A 50 -4.40 3.30 1.63
CA SER A 50 -3.79 2.31 2.53
C SER A 50 -4.01 0.87 2.02
N ARG A 51 -5.23 0.52 1.61
CA ARG A 51 -5.54 -0.81 1.03
C ARG A 51 -4.84 -1.07 -0.30
N ARG A 52 -4.63 -0.03 -1.13
CA ARG A 52 -3.85 -0.16 -2.37
C ARG A 52 -2.40 -0.50 -2.07
N MET A 53 -1.81 0.17 -1.08
CA MET A 53 -0.44 -0.12 -0.64
C MET A 53 -0.30 -1.55 -0.12
N GLU A 54 -1.26 -2.04 0.67
CA GLU A 54 -1.29 -3.44 1.14
C GLU A 54 -1.28 -4.44 -0.03
N ARG A 55 -2.14 -4.23 -1.04
CA ARG A 55 -2.18 -5.10 -2.22
C ARG A 55 -0.88 -5.11 -3.01
N ILE A 56 -0.23 -3.95 -3.16
CA ILE A 56 1.06 -3.87 -3.85
C ILE A 56 2.12 -4.67 -3.06
N MET A 57 2.12 -4.57 -1.73
CA MET A 57 3.03 -5.35 -0.88
C MET A 57 2.74 -6.86 -0.92
N GLU A 58 1.48 -7.27 -0.99
CA GLU A 58 1.09 -8.67 -1.18
C GLU A 58 1.58 -9.21 -2.52
N GLN A 59 1.40 -8.45 -3.60
CA GLN A 59 1.92 -8.83 -4.92
C GLN A 59 3.45 -8.93 -4.90
N LEU A 60 4.15 -7.98 -4.29
CA LEU A 60 5.60 -8.05 -4.11
C LEU A 60 6.03 -9.33 -3.38
N ARG A 61 5.34 -9.71 -2.29
CA ARG A 61 5.63 -10.96 -1.56
C ARG A 61 5.45 -12.21 -2.40
N LEU A 62 4.44 -12.24 -3.27
CA LEU A 62 4.21 -13.35 -4.20
C LEU A 62 5.31 -13.44 -5.26
N HIS A 63 5.84 -12.31 -5.72
CA HIS A 63 6.90 -12.24 -6.73
C HIS A 63 8.32 -12.42 -6.18
N ASP A 64 8.56 -12.13 -4.90
CA ASP A 64 9.87 -12.26 -4.23
C ASP A 64 10.26 -13.74 -3.94
N GLY A 65 9.46 -14.70 -4.40
CA GLY A 65 9.84 -16.12 -4.38
C GLY A 65 9.91 -16.76 -2.99
N ARG A 66 9.52 -16.06 -1.93
CA ARG A 66 9.26 -16.68 -0.62
C ARG A 66 7.99 -17.51 -0.72
N GLU A 67 8.15 -18.75 -1.16
CA GLU A 67 7.12 -19.75 -0.95
C GLU A 67 6.78 -19.83 0.55
N PRO A 68 5.53 -20.12 0.93
CA PRO A 68 5.14 -20.37 2.32
C PRO A 68 5.78 -21.62 2.96
N ARG A 69 6.94 -22.09 2.49
CA ARG A 69 7.58 -23.34 2.92
C ARG A 69 8.35 -23.25 4.25
N ASP A 70 8.38 -22.09 4.89
CA ASP A 70 9.00 -21.95 6.21
C ASP A 70 8.01 -22.15 7.38
N ALA A 71 6.72 -22.36 7.10
CA ALA A 71 5.71 -22.62 8.13
C ALA A 71 5.59 -24.09 8.56
N GLU A 72 6.16 -25.06 7.82
CA GLU A 72 5.95 -26.50 8.07
C GLU A 72 7.21 -27.27 8.51
N ARG A 73 8.35 -26.61 8.78
CA ARG A 73 9.56 -27.28 9.28
C ARG A 73 9.90 -26.93 10.72
N LYS A 74 8.90 -26.83 11.61
CA LYS A 74 9.11 -26.85 13.06
C LYS A 74 7.93 -27.47 13.81
N HIS A 75 7.63 -28.74 13.58
CA HIS A 75 7.04 -29.63 14.60
C HIS A 75 7.37 -31.08 14.29
#